data_AF-H3BJC1-F1
#
_entry.id   AF-H3BJC1-F1
#
_cell.length_a   1.000
_cell.length_b   1.000
_cell.length_c   1.000
_cell.angle_alpha   90.00
_cell.angle_beta   90.00
_cell.angle_gamma   90.00
#
_symmetry.space_group_name_H-M   'P 1'
#
loop_
_entity.id
_entity.type
_entity.pdbx_description
1 polymer ?
#
loop_
_entity_poly.entity_id
_entity_poly.type
_entity_poly.pdbx_seq_one_letter_code
_entity_poly.pdbx_strand_id
1 'polypeptide(L)'
;MHRLQVVLGHLAGRPESSSALQAAPCSARFPQASASDVVVVHGRRTPIGRASRGGFKNTTPDELLSAVLTAVLQDVRLKPEQLGDISVGNVLEPGAGA
;
A
#
# COMPACT_ATOMS: atom_id res chain seq x y z
N MET A 1 31.04 5.67 16.77
CA MET A 1 30.12 4.81 17.56
C MET A 1 29.28 5.59 18.58
N HIS A 2 29.76 6.69 19.19
CA HIS A 2 28.97 7.48 20.15
C HIS A 2 27.63 8.01 19.63
N ARG A 3 27.55 8.41 18.35
CA ARG A 3 26.31 8.96 17.79
C ARG A 3 25.15 7.95 17.78
N LEU A 4 25.46 6.67 17.57
CA LEU A 4 24.46 5.58 17.62
C LEU A 4 23.99 5.33 19.05
N GLN A 5 24.89 5.38 20.04
CA GLN A 5 24.53 5.28 21.46
C GLN A 5 23.59 6.40 21.90
N VAL A 6 23.83 7.63 21.46
CA VAL A 6 22.97 8.79 21.79
C VAL A 6 21.57 8.64 21.18
N VAL A 7 21.48 8.26 19.89
CA VAL A 7 20.18 8.06 19.21
C VAL A 7 19.39 6.90 19.83
N LEU A 8 20.04 5.76 20.13
CA LEU A 8 19.40 4.64 20.82
C LEU A 8 18.97 4.98 22.25
N GLY A 9 19.74 5.83 22.95
CA GLY A 9 19.39 6.31 24.29
C GLY A 9 18.11 7.15 24.34
N HIS A 10 17.77 7.85 23.25
CA HIS A 10 16.50 8.60 23.14
C HIS A 10 15.29 7.70 22.83
N LEU A 11 15.51 6.53 22.21
CA LEU A 11 14.46 5.55 21.93
C LEU A 11 14.17 4.65 23.14
N ALA A 12 15.14 4.44 24.02
CA ALA A 12 15.03 3.63 25.24
C ALA A 12 14.32 4.36 26.39
N GLY A 13 13.22 5.07 26.08
CA GLY A 13 12.31 5.59 27.09
C GLY A 13 11.68 4.45 27.89
N ARG A 14 12.08 4.36 29.16
CA ARG A 14 11.50 3.63 30.32
C ARG A 14 10.27 2.72 30.02
N PRO A 15 10.34 1.40 30.25
CA PRO A 15 9.28 0.47 29.89
C PRO A 15 8.23 0.39 30.99
N GLU A 16 7.05 0.92 30.74
CA GLU A 16 5.82 0.51 31.43
C GLU A 16 4.80 0.32 30.30
N SER A 17 4.76 -0.90 29.74
CA SER A 17 3.90 -1.35 28.64
C SER A 17 4.35 -1.02 27.20
N SER A 18 4.11 -2.02 26.32
CA SER A 18 4.27 -2.06 24.86
C SER A 18 5.64 -2.49 24.29
N SER A 19 5.58 -3.59 23.52
CA SER A 19 6.57 -4.17 22.60
C SER A 19 7.86 -3.37 22.38
N ALA A 20 8.98 -3.93 22.84
CA ALA A 20 10.31 -3.37 22.61
C ALA A 20 10.57 -3.20 21.11
N LEU A 21 10.65 -1.94 20.65
CA LEU A 21 10.99 -1.61 19.27
C LEU A 21 12.49 -1.89 19.07
N GLN A 22 12.80 -2.88 18.22
CA GLN A 22 14.17 -3.30 17.95
C GLN A 22 14.64 -2.74 16.60
N ALA A 23 15.81 -2.12 16.57
CA ALA A 23 16.42 -1.66 15.33
C ALA A 23 16.77 -2.88 14.44
N ALA A 24 16.11 -3.00 13.29
CA ALA A 24 16.44 -4.01 12.28
C ALA A 24 17.58 -3.49 11.38
N PRO A 25 18.63 -4.28 11.13
CA PRO A 25 19.66 -3.91 10.18
C PRO A 25 19.05 -3.81 8.77
N CYS A 26 19.21 -2.65 8.12
CA CYS A 26 18.87 -2.50 6.70
C CYS A 26 19.87 -3.30 5.85
N SER A 27 19.60 -4.59 5.62
CA SER A 27 20.43 -5.41 4.74
C SER A 27 20.16 -5.03 3.29
N ALA A 28 21.17 -4.56 2.57
CA ALA A 28 21.13 -4.39 1.11
C ALA A 28 21.09 -5.73 0.33
N ARG A 29 20.78 -6.84 1.01
CA ARG A 29 20.77 -8.19 0.47
C ARG A 29 19.31 -8.62 0.35
N PHE A 30 18.90 -8.97 -0.86
CA PHE A 30 17.60 -9.61 -1.06
C PHE A 30 17.63 -10.97 -0.32
N PRO A 31 16.69 -11.23 0.60
CA PRO A 31 16.52 -12.56 1.16
C PRO A 31 16.28 -13.56 0.03
N GLN A 32 16.64 -14.83 0.24
CA GLN A 32 16.32 -15.87 -0.74
C GLN A 32 14.82 -15.95 -0.92
N ALA A 33 14.35 -15.98 -2.17
CA ALA A 33 12.94 -16.04 -2.48
C ALA A 33 12.33 -17.32 -1.89
N SER A 34 11.29 -17.16 -1.08
CA SER A 34 10.48 -18.24 -0.53
C SER A 34 9.18 -18.38 -1.32
N ALA A 35 8.62 -19.59 -1.35
CA ALA A 35 7.27 -19.83 -1.87
C ALA A 35 6.18 -19.11 -1.06
N SER A 36 6.49 -18.66 0.17
CA SER A 36 5.59 -17.92 1.05
C SER A 36 5.66 -16.39 0.91
N ASP A 37 6.50 -15.88 0.01
CA ASP A 37 6.69 -14.43 -0.13
C ASP A 37 5.47 -13.77 -0.78
N VAL A 38 5.10 -12.60 -0.27
CA VAL A 38 4.06 -11.76 -0.88
C VAL A 38 4.69 -10.97 -2.02
N VAL A 39 4.17 -11.17 -3.23
CA VAL A 39 4.71 -10.57 -4.46
C VAL A 39 3.72 -9.62 -5.11
N VAL A 40 4.23 -8.54 -5.72
CA VAL A 40 3.43 -7.66 -6.59
C VAL A 40 3.46 -8.23 -8.00
N VAL A 41 2.31 -8.70 -8.47
CA VAL A 41 2.20 -9.37 -9.79
C VAL A 41 2.05 -8.35 -10.93
N HIS A 42 1.14 -7.38 -10.77
CA HIS A 42 0.82 -6.40 -11.80
C HIS A 42 0.27 -5.11 -11.18
N GLY A 43 0.32 -4.01 -11.94
CA GLY A 43 -0.22 -2.72 -11.51
C GLY A 43 -0.66 -1.85 -12.68
N ARG A 44 -1.86 -1.27 -12.57
CA ARG A 44 -2.42 -0.30 -13.50
C ARG A 44 -3.00 0.89 -12.74
N ARG A 45 -3.10 2.03 -13.41
CA ARG A 45 -3.70 3.25 -12.87
C ARG A 45 -4.44 3.99 -13.96
N THR A 46 -5.40 4.82 -13.55
CA THR A 46 -5.98 5.82 -14.45
C THR A 46 -4.97 6.94 -14.71
N PRO A 47 -5.18 7.75 -15.77
CA PRO A 47 -4.63 9.09 -15.83
C PRO A 47 -5.01 9.90 -14.59
N ILE A 48 -4.27 10.97 -14.30
CA ILE A 48 -4.61 11.90 -13.22
C ILE A 48 -5.22 13.14 -13.86
N GLY A 49 -6.50 13.41 -13.56
CA GLY A 49 -7.23 14.56 -14.06
C GLY A 49 -7.28 15.71 -13.05
N ARG A 50 -7.40 16.95 -13.54
CA ARG A 50 -7.69 18.10 -12.66
C ARG A 50 -9.13 18.00 -12.13
N ALA A 51 -9.32 18.23 -10.83
CA ALA A 51 -10.65 18.30 -10.23
C ALA A 51 -11.50 19.43 -10.86
N SER A 52 -12.81 19.19 -10.97
CA SER A 52 -13.87 20.09 -11.49
C SER A 52 -13.75 20.51 -12.96
N ARG A 53 -12.54 20.66 -13.53
CA ARG A 53 -12.29 21.17 -14.88
C ARG A 53 -11.58 20.18 -15.81
N GLY A 54 -11.08 19.06 -15.29
CA GLY A 54 -10.38 18.04 -16.07
C GLY A 54 -11.33 17.04 -16.77
N GLY A 55 -10.74 16.06 -17.45
CA GLY A 55 -11.48 15.04 -18.21
C GLY A 55 -12.39 14.14 -17.36
N PHE A 56 -12.03 13.90 -16.10
CA PHE A 56 -12.83 13.07 -15.17
C PHE A 56 -13.83 13.87 -14.33
N LYS A 57 -14.13 15.13 -14.68
CA LYS A 57 -15.05 15.97 -13.89
C LYS A 57 -16.48 15.38 -13.77
N ASN A 58 -16.88 14.57 -14.74
CA ASN A 58 -18.20 13.94 -14.83
C ASN A 58 -18.12 12.41 -14.66
N THR A 59 -16.97 11.89 -14.23
CA THR A 59 -16.71 10.46 -14.06
C THR A 59 -16.73 10.16 -12.58
N THR A 60 -17.56 9.22 -12.16
CA THR A 60 -17.69 8.83 -10.76
C THR A 60 -16.50 7.93 -10.34
N PRO A 61 -16.14 7.89 -9.05
CA PRO A 61 -14.96 7.15 -8.59
C PRO A 61 -15.06 5.63 -8.80
N ASP A 62 -16.27 5.07 -8.79
CA ASP A 62 -16.56 3.67 -9.12
C ASP A 62 -16.25 3.32 -10.59
N GLU A 63 -16.53 4.21 -11.54
CA GLU A 63 -16.13 4.03 -12.94
C GLU A 63 -14.60 4.01 -13.08
N LEU A 64 -13.91 4.91 -12.38
CA LEU A 64 -12.44 4.94 -12.37
C LEU A 64 -11.84 3.67 -11.76
N LEU A 65 -12.43 3.20 -10.65
CA LEU A 65 -11.99 1.98 -9.97
C LEU A 65 -12.28 0.73 -10.80
N SER A 66 -13.47 0.64 -11.40
CA SER A 66 -13.86 -0.45 -12.28
C SER A 66 -12.93 -0.59 -13.48
N ALA A 67 -12.53 0.53 -14.09
CA ALA A 67 -11.61 0.54 -15.22
C ALA A 67 -10.26 -0.09 -14.88
N VAL A 68 -9.68 0.23 -13.71
CA VAL A 68 -8.36 -0.30 -13.32
C VAL A 68 -8.44 -1.76 -12.89
N LEU A 69 -9.47 -2.15 -12.12
CA LEU A 69 -9.63 -3.54 -11.69
C LEU A 69 -9.86 -4.47 -12.88
N THR A 70 -10.72 -4.05 -13.81
CA THR A 70 -10.99 -4.80 -15.04
C THR A 70 -9.74 -4.91 -15.91
N ALA A 71 -8.98 -3.82 -16.09
CA ALA A 71 -7.76 -3.84 -16.88
C ALA A 71 -6.69 -4.78 -16.28
N VAL A 72 -6.53 -4.79 -14.95
CA VAL A 72 -5.58 -5.70 -14.29
C VAL A 72 -5.99 -7.16 -14.53
N LEU A 73 -7.25 -7.50 -14.28
CA LEU A 73 -7.77 -8.87 -14.48
C LEU A 73 -7.60 -9.35 -15.93
N GLN A 74 -7.81 -8.47 -16.90
CA GLN A 74 -7.60 -8.76 -18.32
C GLN A 74 -6.12 -8.99 -18.66
N ASP A 75 -5.23 -8.12 -18.16
CA ASP A 75 -3.79 -8.23 -18.40
C ASP A 75 -3.21 -9.53 -17.82
N VAL A 76 -3.61 -9.91 -16.60
CA VAL A 76 -3.13 -11.14 -15.94
C VAL A 76 -3.96 -12.39 -16.31
N ARG A 77 -5.08 -12.22 -17.03
CA ARG A 77 -6.03 -13.29 -17.39
C ARG A 77 -6.51 -14.11 -16.19
N LEU A 78 -6.74 -13.44 -15.07
CA LEU A 78 -7.17 -14.06 -13.83
C LEU A 78 -8.70 -14.01 -13.72
N LYS A 79 -9.32 -15.08 -13.23
CA LYS A 79 -10.77 -15.10 -13.02
C LYS A 79 -11.11 -14.31 -11.75
N PRO A 80 -12.16 -13.46 -11.76
CA PRO A 80 -12.54 -12.68 -10.59
C PRO A 80 -12.80 -13.54 -9.34
N GLU A 81 -13.32 -14.77 -9.52
CA GLU A 81 -13.60 -15.71 -8.42
C GLU A 81 -12.36 -16.16 -7.65
N GLN A 82 -11.16 -15.97 -8.21
CA GLN A 82 -9.90 -16.36 -7.57
C GLN A 82 -9.33 -15.28 -6.62
N LEU A 83 -9.92 -14.09 -6.61
CA LEU A 83 -9.53 -13.03 -5.68
C LEU A 83 -10.09 -13.34 -4.29
N GLY A 84 -9.20 -13.38 -3.29
CA GLY A 84 -9.59 -13.63 -1.91
C GLY A 84 -10.13 -12.39 -1.18
N ASP A 85 -9.63 -11.21 -1.53
CA ASP A 85 -10.04 -9.93 -0.92
C ASP A 85 -9.67 -8.75 -1.83
N ILE A 86 -10.35 -7.61 -1.65
CA ILE A 86 -10.08 -6.34 -2.33
C ILE A 86 -10.10 -5.22 -1.28
N SER A 87 -8.92 -4.66 -1.01
CA SER A 87 -8.78 -3.48 -0.14
C SER A 87 -8.71 -2.20 -0.98
N VAL A 88 -9.62 -1.25 -0.75
CA VAL A 88 -9.72 0.01 -1.49
C VAL A 88 -9.47 1.20 -0.56
N GLY A 89 -8.47 2.02 -0.88
CA GLY A 89 -8.21 3.28 -0.19
C GLY A 89 -9.02 4.43 -0.78
N ASN A 90 -9.80 5.11 0.05
CA ASN A 90 -10.56 6.31 -0.31
C ASN A 90 -10.62 7.27 0.90
N VAL A 91 -10.81 8.57 0.65
CA VAL A 91 -10.80 9.61 1.69
C VAL A 91 -12.10 10.44 1.71
N LEU A 92 -12.64 10.82 0.54
CA LEU A 92 -13.71 11.84 0.47
C LEU A 92 -15.12 11.26 0.43
N GLU A 93 -15.31 10.02 -0.05
CA GLU A 93 -16.65 9.43 -0.06
C GLU A 93 -17.14 9.16 1.38
N PRO A 94 -18.46 9.28 1.63
CA PRO A 94 -19.06 8.90 2.91
C PRO A 94 -18.68 7.47 3.32
N GLY A 95 -18.31 7.28 4.59
CA GLY A 95 -17.89 5.97 5.12
C GLY A 95 -16.37 5.70 5.05
N ALA A 96 -15.58 6.63 4.49
CA ALA A 96 -14.12 6.54 4.42
C ALA A 96 -13.37 6.81 5.74
N GLY A 97 -14.09 7.08 6.84
CA GLY A 97 -13.51 7.56 8.09
C GLY A 97 -13.34 9.07 8.08
N ALA A 98 -13.86 9.72 9.13
CA ALA A 98 -13.74 11.15 9.36
C ALA A 98 -12.38 11.49 9.98
#